data_AF-A0AAD7N4A8-F1
#
_entry.id   AF-A0AAD7N4A8-F1
#
_cell.length_a   1.000
_cell.length_b   1.000
_cell.length_c   1.000
_cell.angle_alpha   90.00
_cell.angle_beta   90.00
_cell.angle_gamma   90.00
#
_symmetry.space_group_name_H-M   'P 1'
#
loop_
_entity.id
_entity.type
_entity.pdbx_description
1 polymer ?
#
loop_
_entity_poly.entity_id
_entity_poly.type
_entity_poly.pdbx_seq_one_letter_code
_entity_poly.pdbx_strand_id
1 'polypeptide(L)'
;VEQVLKRKIGEEKFDALTPHQQTNACTHIFGGCCCHKDLNVVQYGYKSIQRTYSTHDLPAPVLLANKANSATIDIGGDDPNNPAVQNAIKASSSGAIKLLQLIGALLRNKDENKGYQDKCNHFMRDRKLELYDLGIAQTRKFPDVSNTRYGCYTYAAAEVLVDEIIDGKTNSGVPNHMELNIQKGLNCPVTMTELVALALYGVSVSWPYMVMVRGTKENPINLLSLTDLHRKLPEFCTNIAANPHILLDPTMTPLEELTIDRQPFRGHLLLDAILELQPDLPNLFLIISRMFSGAETGWIIFTPEFHVGGTFDKLTPKQRAVLFIPATNDCSEGMLGSLRVHM
;
A
#
# COMPACT_ATOMS: atom_id res chain seq x y z
N VAL A 1 19.34 25.40 -14.18
CA VAL A 1 19.81 24.52 -15.28
C VAL A 1 20.59 25.30 -16.32
N GLU A 2 20.02 26.33 -16.93
CA GLU A 2 20.69 27.15 -17.96
C GLU A 2 22.07 27.66 -17.55
N GLN A 3 22.21 28.30 -16.37
CA GLN A 3 23.51 28.78 -15.87
C GLN A 3 24.55 27.66 -15.72
N VAL A 4 24.12 26.44 -15.36
CA VAL A 4 25.01 25.28 -15.25
C VAL A 4 25.47 24.82 -16.63
N LEU A 5 24.56 24.82 -17.62
CA LEU A 5 24.88 24.49 -19.00
C LEU A 5 25.82 25.53 -19.61
N LYS A 6 25.51 26.82 -19.49
CA LYS A 6 26.39 27.93 -19.92
C LYS A 6 27.79 27.81 -19.32
N ARG A 7 27.90 27.45 -18.04
CA ARG A 7 29.21 27.19 -17.39
C ARG A 7 29.94 25.97 -17.95
N LYS A 8 29.23 24.90 -18.32
CA LYS A 8 29.84 23.65 -18.80
C LYS A 8 30.21 23.66 -20.29
N ILE A 9 29.37 24.22 -21.15
CA ILE A 9 29.59 24.23 -22.60
C ILE A 9 30.13 25.57 -23.11
N GLY A 10 30.08 26.63 -22.28
CA GLY A 10 30.43 28.01 -22.65
C GLY A 10 29.19 28.82 -23.02
N GLU A 11 29.11 30.05 -22.53
CA GLU A 11 27.98 30.96 -22.75
C GLU A 11 27.79 31.25 -24.25
N GLU A 12 28.86 31.61 -24.97
CA GLU A 12 28.82 31.84 -26.41
C GLU A 12 28.33 30.62 -27.20
N LYS A 13 28.75 29.40 -26.81
CA LYS A 13 28.31 28.17 -27.47
C LYS A 13 26.86 27.83 -27.17
N PHE A 14 26.36 28.16 -25.98
CA PHE A 14 24.96 28.00 -25.64
C PHE A 14 24.10 29.02 -26.39
N ASP A 15 24.54 30.27 -26.45
CA ASP A 15 23.81 31.36 -27.12
C ASP A 15 23.79 31.19 -28.65
N ALA A 16 24.79 30.51 -29.22
CA ALA A 16 24.81 30.11 -30.63
C ALA A 16 23.82 28.98 -30.97
N LEU A 17 23.24 28.29 -29.98
CA LEU A 17 22.19 27.30 -30.21
C LEU A 17 20.90 28.00 -30.66
N THR A 18 20.13 27.34 -31.52
CA THR A 18 18.77 27.80 -31.83
C THR A 18 17.91 27.84 -30.56
N PRO A 19 16.87 28.69 -30.48
CA PRO A 19 15.96 28.73 -29.32
C PRO A 19 15.39 27.35 -28.97
N HIS A 20 15.16 26.52 -29.99
CA HIS A 20 14.71 25.15 -29.83
C HIS A 20 15.76 24.24 -29.18
N GLN A 21 17.03 24.35 -29.59
CA GLN A 21 18.13 23.58 -28.99
C GLN A 21 18.41 24.02 -27.55
N GLN A 22 18.35 25.32 -27.24
CA GLN A 22 18.46 25.83 -25.88
C GLN A 22 17.34 25.28 -24.98
N THR A 23 16.10 25.32 -25.48
CA THR A 23 14.93 24.77 -24.78
C THR A 23 15.10 23.28 -24.48
N ASN A 24 15.53 22.49 -25.47
CA ASN A 24 15.78 21.06 -25.29
C ASN A 24 16.92 20.80 -24.30
N ALA A 25 18.05 21.52 -24.42
CA ALA A 25 19.17 21.37 -23.51
C ALA A 25 18.80 21.70 -22.06
N CYS A 26 17.90 22.67 -21.87
CA CYS A 26 17.41 23.06 -20.55
C CYS A 26 16.27 22.18 -20.02
N THR A 27 15.68 21.30 -20.83
CA THR A 27 14.55 20.44 -20.41
C THR A 27 15.05 19.35 -19.48
N HIS A 28 14.65 19.43 -18.21
CA HIS A 28 14.92 18.41 -17.19
C HIS A 28 13.60 17.94 -16.63
N ILE A 29 13.38 16.63 -16.66
CA ILE A 29 12.11 16.02 -16.26
C ILE A 29 12.39 15.04 -15.16
N PHE A 30 11.66 15.21 -14.06
CA PHE A 30 11.58 14.23 -13.00
C PHE A 30 10.15 13.72 -12.92
N GLY A 31 9.98 12.41 -13.06
CA GLY A 31 8.67 11.76 -12.94
C GLY A 31 8.54 10.82 -11.73
N GLY A 32 9.66 10.44 -11.10
CA GLY A 32 9.65 9.46 -10.01
C GLY A 32 9.21 8.06 -10.44
N CYS A 33 9.24 7.11 -9.49
CA CYS A 33 8.82 5.72 -9.72
C CYS A 33 7.33 5.55 -9.37
N CYS A 34 6.54 4.95 -10.28
CA CYS A 34 5.13 4.64 -10.05
C CYS A 34 4.90 3.76 -8.82
N CYS A 35 5.74 2.75 -8.57
CA CYS A 35 5.64 1.89 -7.39
C CYS A 35 5.73 2.69 -6.08
N HIS A 36 6.58 3.71 -6.05
CA HIS A 36 6.74 4.58 -4.88
C HIS A 36 5.58 5.57 -4.72
N LYS A 37 4.95 6.00 -5.83
CA LYS A 37 3.74 6.81 -5.78
C LYS A 37 2.60 6.04 -5.12
N ASP A 38 2.28 4.85 -5.62
CA ASP A 38 1.24 3.99 -5.04
C ASP A 38 1.50 3.68 -3.55
N LEU A 39 2.74 3.33 -3.20
CA LEU A 39 3.15 3.12 -1.80
C LEU A 39 2.83 4.32 -0.91
N ASN A 40 3.17 5.54 -1.36
CA ASN A 40 2.89 6.74 -0.59
C ASN A 40 1.39 7.05 -0.55
N VAL A 41 0.65 6.73 -1.61
CA VAL A 41 -0.81 6.90 -1.65
C VAL A 41 -1.50 5.99 -0.65
N VAL A 42 -1.11 4.71 -0.56
CA VAL A 42 -1.60 3.79 0.48
C VAL A 42 -1.38 4.36 1.89
N GLN A 43 -0.20 4.96 2.13
CA GLN A 43 0.10 5.61 3.39
C GLN A 43 -0.83 6.79 3.68
N TYR A 44 -1.16 7.61 2.68
CA TYR A 44 -2.09 8.74 2.83
C TYR A 44 -3.53 8.28 3.07
N GLY A 45 -3.98 7.25 2.35
CA GLY A 45 -5.27 6.59 2.59
C GLY A 45 -5.39 6.10 4.03
N TYR A 46 -4.40 5.37 4.52
CA TYR A 46 -4.42 4.86 5.90
C TYR A 46 -4.33 5.98 6.96
N LYS A 47 -3.54 7.03 6.73
CA LYS A 47 -3.51 8.21 7.63
C LYS A 47 -4.87 8.90 7.72
N SER A 48 -5.64 8.94 6.63
CA SER A 48 -7.00 9.48 6.61
C SER A 48 -7.93 8.64 7.50
N ILE A 49 -7.84 7.31 7.44
CA ILE A 49 -8.54 6.40 8.36
C ILE A 49 -8.17 6.73 9.81
N GLN A 50 -6.88 6.79 10.15
CA GLN A 50 -6.44 7.06 11.53
C GLN A 50 -6.96 8.39 12.07
N ARG A 51 -7.02 9.44 11.23
CA ARG A 51 -7.58 10.75 11.60
C ARG A 51 -9.11 10.71 11.79
N THR A 52 -9.79 9.74 11.17
CA THR A 52 -11.25 9.64 11.23
C THR A 52 -11.72 9.39 12.66
N TYR A 53 -11.01 8.57 13.42
CA TYR A 53 -11.38 8.25 14.81
C TYR A 53 -11.47 9.48 15.70
N SER A 54 -10.47 10.37 15.65
CA SER A 54 -10.50 11.60 16.46
C SER A 54 -11.44 12.67 15.91
N THR A 55 -11.65 12.73 14.60
CA THR A 55 -12.51 13.74 13.98
C THR A 55 -14.01 13.43 14.06
N HIS A 56 -14.37 12.15 14.21
CA HIS A 56 -15.76 11.68 14.30
C HIS A 56 -16.11 11.12 15.68
N ASP A 57 -15.22 11.28 16.68
CA ASP A 57 -15.40 10.76 18.04
C ASP A 57 -15.73 9.26 18.08
N LEU A 58 -15.02 8.48 17.24
CA LEU A 58 -15.22 7.04 17.13
C LEU A 58 -14.20 6.27 17.99
N PRO A 59 -14.57 5.09 18.52
CA PRO A 59 -13.63 4.22 19.20
C PRO A 59 -12.44 3.86 18.29
N ALA A 60 -11.23 4.14 18.77
CA ALA A 60 -10.01 3.81 18.05
C ALA A 60 -9.71 2.29 18.10
N PRO A 61 -8.92 1.76 17.16
CA PRO A 61 -8.48 0.38 17.21
C PRO A 61 -7.72 0.04 18.48
N VAL A 62 -7.82 -1.22 18.90
CA VAL A 62 -7.19 -1.71 20.13
C VAL A 62 -5.68 -1.55 20.11
N LEU A 63 -5.11 -1.12 21.24
CA LEU A 63 -3.66 -0.96 21.38
C LEU A 63 -2.94 -2.31 21.36
N LEU A 64 -1.95 -2.45 20.49
CA LEU A 64 -1.10 -3.64 20.31
C LEU A 64 0.31 -3.36 20.83
N ALA A 65 0.39 -3.08 22.14
CA ALA A 65 1.62 -2.71 22.84
C ALA A 65 2.63 -3.88 22.84
N ASN A 66 3.94 -3.57 22.83
CA ASN A 66 4.94 -4.62 23.06
C ASN A 66 4.89 -5.10 24.53
N LYS A 67 5.55 -6.22 24.84
CA LYS A 67 5.52 -6.84 26.17
C LYS A 67 5.88 -5.89 27.31
N ALA A 68 6.90 -5.05 27.14
CA ALA A 68 7.34 -4.11 28.17
C ALA A 68 6.34 -2.98 28.37
N ASN A 69 5.80 -2.43 27.27
CA ASN A 69 4.79 -1.38 27.31
C ASN A 69 3.47 -1.91 27.91
N SER A 70 3.04 -3.13 27.55
CA SER A 70 1.84 -3.75 28.13
C SER A 70 2.01 -3.91 29.64
N ALA A 71 3.12 -4.49 30.10
CA ALA A 71 3.38 -4.64 31.53
C ALA A 71 3.42 -3.28 32.26
N THR A 72 3.95 -2.24 31.62
CA THR A 72 3.97 -0.88 32.18
C THR A 72 2.56 -0.30 32.33
N ILE A 73 1.71 -0.51 31.32
CA ILE A 73 0.30 -0.09 31.34
C ILE A 73 -0.45 -0.86 32.43
N ASP A 74 -0.27 -2.18 32.50
CA ASP A 74 -0.96 -3.06 33.46
C ASP A 74 -0.57 -2.72 34.91
N ILE A 75 0.72 -2.45 35.19
CA ILE A 75 1.19 -2.07 36.53
C ILE A 75 0.72 -0.67 36.91
N GLY A 76 0.73 0.26 35.96
CA GLY A 76 0.33 1.65 36.21
C GLY A 76 -1.18 1.83 36.38
N GLY A 77 -1.98 0.85 35.96
CA GLY A 77 -3.44 0.87 36.05
C GLY A 77 -4.07 2.05 35.32
N ASP A 78 -5.24 2.47 35.78
CA ASP A 78 -6.02 3.55 35.19
C ASP A 78 -5.56 4.96 35.63
N ASP A 79 -4.38 5.11 36.25
CA ASP A 79 -3.87 6.43 36.65
C ASP A 79 -3.52 7.27 35.41
N PRO A 80 -4.34 8.27 35.03
CA PRO A 80 -4.12 9.04 33.82
C PRO A 80 -2.88 9.94 33.94
N ASN A 81 -2.37 10.17 35.15
CA ASN A 81 -1.24 11.06 35.40
C ASN A 81 0.11 10.34 35.47
N ASN A 82 0.13 9.00 35.36
CA ASN A 82 1.38 8.24 35.39
C ASN A 82 2.21 8.48 34.12
N PRO A 83 3.38 9.16 34.19
CA PRO A 83 4.17 9.49 33.00
C PRO A 83 4.69 8.25 32.26
N ALA A 84 4.93 7.15 32.96
CA ALA A 84 5.40 5.90 32.36
C ALA A 84 4.29 5.25 31.51
N VAL A 85 3.04 5.23 32.02
CA VAL A 85 1.87 4.74 31.27
C VAL A 85 1.64 5.59 30.02
N GLN A 86 1.65 6.92 30.17
CA GLN A 86 1.48 7.84 29.04
C GLN A 86 2.56 7.64 27.95
N ASN A 87 3.81 7.45 28.36
CA ASN A 87 4.90 7.14 27.42
C ASN A 87 4.74 5.76 26.78
N ALA A 88 4.31 4.74 27.53
CA ALA A 88 4.07 3.40 27.02
C ALA A 88 2.93 3.36 25.98
N ILE A 89 1.85 4.12 26.21
CA ILE A 89 0.74 4.27 25.25
C ILE A 89 1.24 4.99 23.99
N LYS A 90 1.93 6.14 24.13
CA LYS A 90 2.47 6.91 23.00
C LYS A 90 3.50 6.14 22.16
N ALA A 91 4.28 5.27 22.79
CA ALA A 91 5.26 4.41 22.11
C ALA A 91 4.64 3.15 21.49
N SER A 92 3.37 2.88 21.76
CA SER A 92 2.63 1.76 21.21
C SER A 92 1.81 2.18 19.99
N SER A 93 1.37 1.19 19.21
CA SER A 93 0.58 1.43 18.01
C SER A 93 -0.61 0.46 17.97
N SER A 94 -1.57 0.72 17.09
CA SER A 94 -2.81 -0.01 16.95
C SER A 94 -3.22 -0.14 15.48
N GLY A 95 -4.31 -0.85 15.22
CA GLY A 95 -4.94 -0.92 13.90
C GLY A 95 -4.28 -1.90 12.94
N ALA A 96 -4.82 -1.94 11.73
CA ALA A 96 -4.51 -2.91 10.69
C ALA A 96 -3.01 -2.94 10.34
N ILE A 97 -2.37 -1.79 10.16
CA ILE A 97 -0.94 -1.77 9.80
C ILE A 97 -0.09 -2.39 10.91
N LYS A 98 -0.40 -2.10 12.18
CA LYS A 98 0.34 -2.69 13.30
C LYS A 98 0.08 -4.19 13.40
N LEU A 99 -1.17 -4.63 13.23
CA LEU A 99 -1.52 -6.05 13.21
C LEU A 99 -0.77 -6.78 12.09
N LEU A 100 -0.81 -6.26 10.86
CA LEU A 100 -0.11 -6.86 9.71
C LEU A 100 1.41 -6.90 9.92
N GLN A 101 2.01 -5.90 10.56
CA GLN A 101 3.43 -5.94 10.95
C GLN A 101 3.74 -7.09 11.91
N LEU A 102 2.87 -7.34 12.91
CA LEU A 102 3.05 -8.44 13.84
C LEU A 102 2.89 -9.79 13.14
N ILE A 103 1.85 -9.93 12.30
CA ILE A 103 1.61 -11.14 11.50
C ILE A 103 2.81 -11.38 10.56
N GLY A 104 3.29 -10.36 9.86
CA GLY A 104 4.47 -10.49 9.01
C GLY A 104 5.75 -10.84 9.77
N ALA A 105 5.96 -10.26 10.96
CA ALA A 105 7.09 -10.64 11.81
C ALA A 105 7.00 -12.10 12.27
N LEU A 106 5.79 -12.62 12.46
CA LEU A 106 5.55 -14.02 12.81
C LEU A 106 5.72 -14.94 11.60
N LEU A 107 5.00 -14.68 10.51
CA LEU A 107 4.86 -15.55 9.35
C LEU A 107 5.98 -15.38 8.31
N ARG A 108 6.66 -14.24 8.31
CA ARG A 108 7.73 -13.89 7.36
C ARG A 108 8.85 -13.13 8.07
N ASN A 109 9.35 -13.74 9.15
CA ASN A 109 10.49 -13.22 9.91
C ASN A 109 11.75 -13.08 9.04
N LYS A 110 12.73 -12.28 9.45
CA LYS A 110 14.04 -12.25 8.80
C LYS A 110 14.92 -13.45 9.19
N ASP A 111 14.71 -13.98 10.39
CA ASP A 111 15.38 -15.16 10.92
C ASP A 111 14.46 -16.38 10.74
N GLU A 112 14.81 -17.22 9.77
CA GLU A 112 14.03 -18.40 9.37
C GLU A 112 13.84 -19.40 10.52
N ASN A 113 14.76 -19.41 11.50
CA ASN A 113 14.67 -20.28 12.67
C ASN A 113 13.63 -19.78 13.70
N LYS A 114 13.35 -18.47 13.72
CA LYS A 114 12.42 -17.86 14.68
C LYS A 114 11.00 -17.75 14.11
N GLY A 115 10.86 -17.54 12.80
CA GLY A 115 9.57 -17.34 12.12
C GLY A 115 8.76 -18.61 11.89
N TYR A 116 7.46 -18.46 11.66
CA TYR A 116 6.50 -19.55 11.45
C TYR A 116 6.41 -19.92 9.96
N GLN A 117 7.32 -19.38 9.15
CA GLN A 117 7.28 -19.36 7.69
C GLN A 117 6.94 -20.71 7.08
N ASP A 118 7.74 -21.75 7.27
CA ASP A 118 7.52 -23.02 6.57
C ASP A 118 6.28 -23.74 7.08
N LYS A 119 6.04 -23.73 8.39
CA LYS A 119 4.82 -24.29 8.98
C LYS A 119 3.59 -23.59 8.41
N CYS A 120 3.59 -22.26 8.41
CA CYS A 120 2.47 -21.44 7.96
C CYS A 120 2.27 -21.50 6.45
N ASN A 121 3.34 -21.53 5.67
CA ASN A 121 3.24 -21.74 4.23
C ASN A 121 2.61 -23.10 3.91
N HIS A 122 2.96 -24.17 4.64
CA HIS A 122 2.31 -25.47 4.46
C HIS A 122 0.85 -25.44 4.92
N PHE A 123 0.56 -24.94 6.11
CA PHE A 123 -0.82 -24.87 6.61
C PHE A 123 -1.72 -23.99 5.75
N MET A 124 -1.31 -22.75 5.43
CA MET A 124 -2.11 -21.86 4.57
C MET A 124 -2.27 -22.46 3.18
N ARG A 125 -1.25 -23.13 2.64
CA ARG A 125 -1.40 -23.88 1.37
C ARG A 125 -2.44 -24.98 1.52
N ASP A 126 -2.30 -25.83 2.54
CA ASP A 126 -3.15 -27.01 2.69
C ASP A 126 -4.60 -26.61 3.03
N ARG A 127 -4.82 -25.61 3.89
CA ARG A 127 -6.14 -25.01 4.15
C ARG A 127 -6.71 -24.33 2.92
N LYS A 128 -5.90 -23.62 2.12
CA LYS A 128 -6.38 -23.02 0.86
C LYS A 128 -6.82 -24.09 -0.15
N LEU A 129 -6.12 -25.21 -0.21
CA LEU A 129 -6.49 -26.34 -1.08
C LEU A 129 -7.74 -27.08 -0.55
N GLU A 130 -7.96 -27.08 0.76
CA GLU A 130 -9.12 -27.72 1.41
C GLU A 130 -10.38 -26.87 1.32
N LEU A 131 -10.28 -25.58 1.65
CA LEU A 131 -11.39 -24.64 1.71
C LEU A 131 -11.76 -24.11 0.32
N TYR A 132 -10.81 -24.09 -0.61
CA TYR A 132 -10.98 -23.48 -1.92
C TYR A 132 -10.52 -24.44 -3.02
N ASP A 133 -11.25 -24.48 -4.13
CA ASP A 133 -10.91 -25.28 -5.33
C ASP A 133 -9.75 -24.61 -6.11
N LEU A 134 -8.62 -24.43 -5.42
CA LEU A 134 -7.44 -23.74 -5.89
C LEU A 134 -6.38 -24.76 -6.35
N GLY A 135 -5.68 -24.44 -7.43
CA GLY A 135 -4.48 -25.18 -7.81
C GLY A 135 -3.28 -24.79 -6.92
N ILE A 136 -2.30 -25.70 -6.74
CA ILE A 136 -1.08 -25.46 -5.95
C ILE A 136 -0.37 -24.15 -6.36
N ALA A 137 -0.36 -23.81 -7.66
CA ALA A 137 0.26 -22.59 -8.19
C ALA A 137 -0.41 -21.28 -7.73
N GLN A 138 -1.62 -21.35 -7.19
CA GLN A 138 -2.38 -20.20 -6.68
C GLN A 138 -2.13 -19.96 -5.19
N THR A 139 -1.46 -20.89 -4.50
CA THR A 139 -1.08 -20.75 -3.10
C THR A 139 0.18 -19.88 -2.99
N ARG A 140 0.05 -18.70 -2.40
CA ARG A 140 1.13 -17.72 -2.25
C ARG A 140 1.64 -17.69 -0.81
N LYS A 141 2.93 -17.40 -0.65
CA LYS A 141 3.53 -17.09 0.65
C LYS A 141 2.94 -15.78 1.17
N PHE A 142 2.86 -15.63 2.49
CA PHE A 142 2.43 -14.38 3.11
C PHE A 142 3.27 -13.17 2.61
N PRO A 143 2.66 -12.01 2.34
CA PRO A 143 3.38 -10.84 1.84
C PRO A 143 4.53 -10.37 2.74
N ASP A 144 5.61 -9.89 2.13
CA ASP A 144 6.82 -9.46 2.85
C ASP A 144 6.67 -8.07 3.48
N VAL A 145 5.78 -7.93 4.44
CA VAL A 145 5.53 -6.64 5.11
C VAL A 145 6.69 -6.15 5.98
N SER A 146 7.67 -7.02 6.25
CA SER A 146 8.88 -6.68 6.99
C SER A 146 9.93 -6.00 6.11
N ASN A 147 10.04 -6.39 4.84
CA ASN A 147 11.05 -5.85 3.92
C ASN A 147 10.47 -4.92 2.85
N THR A 148 9.23 -5.17 2.41
CA THR A 148 8.49 -4.31 1.49
C THR A 148 7.65 -3.33 2.30
N ARG A 149 7.69 -2.05 1.94
CA ARG A 149 7.02 -0.95 2.65
C ARG A 149 5.48 -0.98 2.42
N TYR A 150 4.82 0.17 2.42
CA TYR A 150 3.34 0.24 2.45
C TYR A 150 2.60 -0.52 1.34
N GLY A 151 3.20 -0.71 0.16
CA GLY A 151 2.55 -1.38 -0.98
C GLY A 151 2.18 -2.85 -0.76
N CYS A 152 2.76 -3.56 0.22
CA CYS A 152 2.41 -4.96 0.49
C CYS A 152 1.35 -5.13 1.59
N TYR A 153 0.99 -4.08 2.33
CA TYR A 153 -0.05 -4.19 3.37
C TYR A 153 -1.43 -4.42 2.78
N THR A 154 -1.71 -3.95 1.56
CA THR A 154 -2.98 -4.22 0.88
C THR A 154 -3.13 -5.71 0.55
N TYR A 155 -2.06 -6.35 0.05
CA TYR A 155 -1.99 -7.81 -0.11
C TYR A 155 -2.12 -8.53 1.23
N ALA A 156 -1.38 -8.09 2.25
CA ALA A 156 -1.40 -8.75 3.55
C ALA A 156 -2.79 -8.65 4.20
N ALA A 157 -3.47 -7.52 4.06
CA ALA A 157 -4.84 -7.35 4.53
C ALA A 157 -5.80 -8.35 3.84
N ALA A 158 -5.71 -8.49 2.52
CA ALA A 158 -6.54 -9.44 1.79
C ALA A 158 -6.28 -10.90 2.21
N GLU A 159 -5.01 -11.28 2.38
CA GLU A 159 -4.65 -12.64 2.83
C GLU A 159 -5.18 -12.91 4.25
N VAL A 160 -5.08 -11.95 5.18
CA VAL A 160 -5.60 -12.10 6.56
C VAL A 160 -7.12 -12.19 6.62
N LEU A 161 -7.84 -11.56 5.69
CA LEU A 161 -9.31 -11.62 5.64
C LEU A 161 -9.82 -12.96 5.11
N VAL A 162 -9.07 -13.60 4.22
CA VAL A 162 -9.46 -14.87 3.60
C VAL A 162 -8.95 -16.05 4.43
N ASP A 163 -7.74 -15.96 4.97
CA ASP A 163 -7.05 -17.13 5.53
C ASP A 163 -7.16 -17.25 7.05
N GLU A 164 -7.31 -18.49 7.51
CA GLU A 164 -7.00 -18.85 8.87
C GLU A 164 -5.49 -18.74 9.13
N ILE A 165 -5.11 -18.08 10.22
CA ILE A 165 -3.72 -17.99 10.67
C ILE A 165 -3.44 -19.15 11.63
N ILE A 166 -2.28 -19.81 11.44
CA ILE A 166 -1.81 -20.97 12.22
C ILE A 166 -1.96 -20.80 13.74
N ASP A 167 -2.30 -21.92 14.40
CA ASP A 167 -2.19 -22.11 15.85
C ASP A 167 -0.73 -22.34 16.30
N GLY A 168 -0.34 -21.74 17.42
CA GLY A 168 1.04 -21.35 17.77
C GLY A 168 2.14 -22.43 17.72
N LYS A 169 3.42 -22.02 17.73
CA LYS A 169 4.56 -22.98 17.86
C LYS A 169 4.76 -23.52 19.27
N THR A 170 4.02 -23.05 20.27
CA THR A 170 4.36 -23.34 21.67
C THR A 170 4.01 -24.77 22.04
N ASN A 171 5.01 -25.55 22.47
CA ASN A 171 4.81 -26.89 23.02
C ASN A 171 3.91 -26.89 24.29
N SER A 172 3.73 -25.73 24.93
CA SER A 172 2.91 -25.55 26.13
C SER A 172 1.43 -25.29 25.85
N GLY A 173 1.03 -25.07 24.59
CA GLY A 173 -0.34 -24.70 24.24
C GLY A 173 -0.79 -23.33 24.75
N VAL A 174 0.15 -22.44 25.13
CA VAL A 174 -0.15 -21.10 25.66
C VAL A 174 0.44 -20.06 24.71
N PRO A 175 -0.38 -19.17 24.12
CA PRO A 175 0.11 -18.14 23.20
C PRO A 175 1.12 -17.21 23.85
N ASN A 176 2.20 -16.91 23.13
CA ASN A 176 3.16 -15.89 23.54
C ASN A 176 2.56 -14.47 23.35
N HIS A 177 3.22 -13.45 23.91
CA HIS A 177 2.70 -12.07 23.87
C HIS A 177 2.44 -11.53 22.45
N MET A 178 3.25 -11.91 21.45
CA MET A 178 3.02 -11.49 20.07
C MET A 178 1.77 -12.17 19.48
N GLU A 179 1.58 -13.46 19.74
CA GLU A 179 0.39 -14.21 19.33
C GLU A 179 -0.87 -13.65 20.00
N LEU A 180 -0.81 -13.34 21.29
CA LEU A 180 -1.91 -12.67 22.01
C LEU A 180 -2.25 -11.31 21.40
N ASN A 181 -1.26 -10.51 21.00
CA ASN A 181 -1.53 -9.25 20.30
C ASN A 181 -2.15 -9.46 18.92
N ILE A 182 -1.72 -10.48 18.18
CA ILE A 182 -2.31 -10.81 16.88
C ILE A 182 -3.77 -11.20 17.09
N GLN A 183 -4.05 -12.11 18.02
CA GLN A 183 -5.42 -12.50 18.37
C GLN A 183 -6.26 -11.31 18.83
N LYS A 184 -5.70 -10.43 19.67
CA LYS A 184 -6.35 -9.19 20.12
C LYS A 184 -6.72 -8.28 18.95
N GLY A 185 -5.84 -8.17 17.94
CA GLY A 185 -6.10 -7.40 16.73
C GLY A 185 -7.14 -8.03 15.82
N LEU A 186 -7.08 -9.34 15.60
CA LEU A 186 -8.06 -10.10 14.78
C LEU A 186 -9.46 -10.07 15.41
N ASN A 187 -9.54 -10.11 16.74
CA ASN A 187 -10.81 -10.03 17.48
C ASN A 187 -11.33 -8.60 17.65
N CYS A 188 -10.65 -7.58 17.09
CA CYS A 188 -11.06 -6.18 17.22
C CYS A 188 -11.83 -5.74 15.96
N PRO A 189 -13.16 -5.54 16.03
CA PRO A 189 -13.96 -5.20 14.85
C PRO A 189 -13.51 -3.92 14.15
N VAL A 190 -13.01 -2.94 14.92
CA VAL A 190 -12.46 -1.69 14.37
C VAL A 190 -11.20 -1.96 13.56
N THR A 191 -10.30 -2.82 14.05
CA THR A 191 -9.09 -3.23 13.30
C THR A 191 -9.45 -4.01 12.04
N MET A 192 -10.43 -4.90 12.12
CA MET A 192 -10.93 -5.66 10.97
C MET A 192 -11.56 -4.74 9.92
N THR A 193 -12.26 -3.68 10.34
CA THR A 193 -12.81 -2.67 9.44
C THR A 193 -11.70 -1.96 8.65
N GLU A 194 -10.59 -1.61 9.30
CA GLU A 194 -9.43 -1.02 8.61
C GLU A 194 -8.79 -2.00 7.60
N LEU A 195 -8.72 -3.30 7.94
CA LEU A 195 -8.21 -4.33 7.03
C LEU A 195 -9.07 -4.42 5.77
N VAL A 196 -10.40 -4.42 5.91
CA VAL A 196 -11.31 -4.43 4.76
C VAL A 196 -11.07 -3.23 3.85
N ALA A 197 -10.98 -2.01 4.40
CA ALA A 197 -10.73 -0.82 3.59
C ALA A 197 -9.37 -0.87 2.87
N LEU A 198 -8.31 -1.37 3.52
CA LEU A 198 -7.00 -1.58 2.90
C LEU A 198 -7.03 -2.62 1.78
N ALA A 199 -7.71 -3.74 2.00
CA ALA A 199 -7.84 -4.82 1.02
C ALA A 199 -8.62 -4.36 -0.22
N LEU A 200 -9.76 -3.67 -0.02
CA LEU A 200 -10.57 -3.08 -1.08
C LEU A 200 -9.79 -2.06 -1.91
N TYR A 201 -9.04 -1.15 -1.28
CA TYR A 201 -8.14 -0.25 -2.02
C TYR A 201 -7.08 -1.03 -2.83
N GLY A 202 -6.56 -2.12 -2.25
CA GLY A 202 -5.69 -3.07 -2.92
C GLY A 202 -6.24 -3.59 -4.24
N VAL A 203 -7.39 -4.25 -4.18
CA VAL A 203 -8.01 -4.89 -5.36
C VAL A 203 -8.56 -3.91 -6.36
N SER A 204 -9.05 -2.74 -5.94
CA SER A 204 -9.65 -1.74 -6.83
C SER A 204 -8.63 -0.85 -7.52
N VAL A 205 -7.53 -0.50 -6.84
CA VAL A 205 -6.59 0.53 -7.31
C VAL A 205 -5.17 0.02 -7.37
N SER A 206 -4.59 -0.31 -6.21
CA SER A 206 -3.14 -0.54 -6.10
C SER A 206 -2.67 -1.71 -6.96
N TRP A 207 -3.32 -2.88 -6.90
CA TRP A 207 -2.84 -4.05 -7.64
C TRP A 207 -3.08 -3.95 -9.15
N PRO A 208 -4.24 -3.48 -9.63
CA PRO A 208 -4.43 -3.08 -11.02
C PRO A 208 -3.38 -2.08 -11.51
N TYR A 209 -3.18 -0.99 -10.76
CA TYR A 209 -2.20 0.06 -11.08
C TYR A 209 -0.79 -0.52 -11.24
N MET A 210 -0.37 -1.34 -10.28
CA MET A 210 0.96 -1.96 -10.31
C MET A 210 1.16 -2.85 -11.54
N VAL A 211 0.11 -3.51 -12.04
CA VAL A 211 0.21 -4.27 -13.30
C VAL A 211 0.30 -3.33 -14.50
N MET A 212 -0.51 -2.28 -14.55
CA MET A 212 -0.52 -1.31 -15.66
C MET A 212 0.82 -0.57 -15.82
N VAL A 213 1.55 -0.33 -14.72
CA VAL A 213 2.79 0.47 -14.76
C VAL A 213 4.08 -0.34 -14.87
N ARG A 214 4.09 -1.62 -14.47
CA ARG A 214 5.34 -2.42 -14.40
C ARG A 214 5.90 -2.84 -15.77
N GLY A 215 5.05 -3.05 -16.78
CA GLY A 215 5.50 -3.58 -18.09
C GLY A 215 6.27 -4.90 -17.96
N THR A 216 7.08 -5.23 -18.98
CA THR A 216 8.08 -6.30 -18.88
C THR A 216 9.49 -5.73 -19.08
N LYS A 217 10.54 -6.52 -18.82
CA LYS A 217 11.92 -6.09 -19.07
C LYS A 217 12.15 -5.80 -20.56
N GLU A 218 11.53 -6.58 -21.42
CA GLU A 218 11.59 -6.48 -22.88
C GLU A 218 10.69 -5.35 -23.40
N ASN A 219 9.61 -5.05 -22.68
CA ASN A 219 8.63 -4.01 -23.01
C ASN A 219 8.38 -3.07 -21.81
N PRO A 220 9.35 -2.20 -21.47
CA PRO A 220 9.19 -1.25 -20.39
C PRO A 220 8.17 -0.17 -20.75
N ILE A 221 7.37 0.25 -19.77
CA ILE A 221 6.40 1.33 -19.96
C ILE A 221 7.10 2.68 -19.85
N ASN A 222 6.87 3.53 -20.85
CA ASN A 222 7.28 4.94 -20.78
C ASN A 222 6.31 5.69 -19.87
N LEU A 223 6.81 6.33 -18.82
CA LEU A 223 6.03 7.11 -17.87
C LEU A 223 5.15 8.17 -18.56
N LEU A 224 5.61 8.75 -19.68
CA LEU A 224 4.86 9.75 -20.43
C LEU A 224 3.56 9.21 -21.04
N SER A 225 3.47 7.90 -21.31
CA SER A 225 2.26 7.26 -21.84
C SER A 225 1.20 7.02 -20.75
N LEU A 226 1.55 7.21 -19.47
CA LEU A 226 0.65 6.98 -18.34
C LEU A 226 -0.14 8.22 -17.93
N THR A 227 -0.17 9.26 -18.77
CA THR A 227 -0.81 10.54 -18.43
C THR A 227 -2.30 10.38 -18.17
N ASP A 228 -3.02 9.68 -19.05
CA ASP A 228 -4.46 9.48 -18.89
C ASP A 228 -4.78 8.62 -17.66
N LEU A 229 -3.94 7.61 -17.37
CA LEU A 229 -4.09 6.79 -16.17
C LEU A 229 -4.01 7.62 -14.90
N HIS A 230 -2.95 8.43 -14.75
CA HIS A 230 -2.75 9.23 -13.53
C HIS A 230 -3.78 10.35 -13.37
N ARG A 231 -4.38 10.84 -14.47
CA ARG A 231 -5.48 11.81 -14.41
C ARG A 231 -6.79 11.18 -13.94
N LYS A 232 -7.03 9.91 -14.25
CA LYS A 232 -8.25 9.18 -13.83
C LYS A 232 -8.20 8.72 -12.37
N LEU A 233 -7.01 8.47 -11.83
CA LEU A 233 -6.84 7.94 -10.47
C LEU A 233 -7.51 8.78 -9.37
N PRO A 234 -7.34 10.13 -9.31
CA PRO A 234 -8.03 10.95 -8.33
C PRO A 234 -9.55 10.89 -8.46
N GLU A 235 -10.08 10.98 -9.68
CA GLU A 235 -11.52 10.93 -9.96
C GLU A 235 -12.13 9.59 -9.56
N PHE A 236 -11.46 8.48 -9.91
CA PHE A 236 -11.86 7.14 -9.51
C PHE A 236 -11.93 7.00 -7.99
N CYS A 237 -10.90 7.50 -7.27
CA CYS A 237 -10.89 7.48 -5.82
C CYS A 237 -12.00 8.36 -5.22
N THR A 238 -12.27 9.54 -5.79
CA THR A 238 -13.37 10.41 -5.37
C THR A 238 -14.72 9.73 -5.52
N ASN A 239 -14.95 9.05 -6.64
CA ASN A 239 -16.23 8.38 -6.92
C ASN A 239 -16.52 7.26 -5.90
N ILE A 240 -15.51 6.44 -5.59
CA ILE A 240 -15.63 5.41 -4.53
C ILE A 240 -15.76 6.04 -3.15
N ALA A 241 -15.01 7.12 -2.86
CA ALA A 241 -15.12 7.81 -1.58
C ALA A 241 -16.54 8.33 -1.34
N ALA A 242 -17.23 8.80 -2.39
CA ALA A 242 -18.61 9.23 -2.33
C ALA A 242 -19.60 8.04 -2.26
N ASN A 243 -19.27 6.91 -2.88
CA ASN A 243 -20.16 5.76 -3.04
C ASN A 243 -19.47 4.45 -2.60
N PRO A 244 -19.06 4.27 -1.34
CA PRO A 244 -18.24 3.14 -0.90
C PRO A 244 -18.94 1.78 -1.00
N HIS A 245 -20.28 1.78 -1.07
CA HIS A 245 -21.10 0.57 -1.14
C HIS A 245 -20.95 -0.19 -2.47
N ILE A 246 -20.58 0.49 -3.55
CA ILE A 246 -20.43 -0.12 -4.88
C ILE A 246 -19.39 -1.24 -4.88
N LEU A 247 -18.37 -1.15 -4.00
CA LEU A 247 -17.33 -2.17 -3.89
C LEU A 247 -17.82 -3.49 -3.26
N LEU A 248 -18.97 -3.47 -2.57
CA LEU A 248 -19.56 -4.65 -1.94
C LEU A 248 -20.76 -5.21 -2.73
N ASP A 249 -21.10 -4.61 -3.86
CA ASP A 249 -22.09 -5.13 -4.80
C ASP A 249 -21.52 -5.18 -6.22
N PRO A 250 -20.52 -6.04 -6.48
CA PRO A 250 -19.91 -6.13 -7.80
C PRO A 250 -20.82 -6.77 -8.85
N THR A 251 -21.94 -7.38 -8.43
CA THR A 251 -22.87 -8.00 -9.37
C THR A 251 -23.71 -6.94 -10.09
N MET A 252 -24.04 -5.86 -9.38
CA MET A 252 -24.82 -4.75 -9.92
C MET A 252 -23.95 -3.54 -10.34
N THR A 253 -22.71 -3.46 -9.86
CA THR A 253 -21.80 -2.36 -10.18
C THR A 253 -20.99 -2.65 -11.45
N PRO A 254 -20.96 -1.72 -12.43
CA PRO A 254 -20.10 -1.84 -13.61
C PRO A 254 -18.62 -1.98 -13.26
N LEU A 255 -17.88 -2.80 -14.01
CA LEU A 255 -16.44 -3.05 -13.73
C LEU A 255 -15.59 -1.77 -13.72
N GLU A 256 -15.96 -0.76 -14.51
CA GLU A 256 -15.26 0.53 -14.58
C GLU A 256 -15.43 1.41 -13.35
N GLU A 257 -16.39 1.08 -12.49
CA GLU A 257 -16.59 1.72 -11.18
C GLU A 257 -15.96 0.89 -10.05
N LEU A 258 -15.67 -0.39 -10.28
CA LEU A 258 -15.07 -1.31 -9.30
C LEU A 258 -13.55 -1.28 -9.29
N THR A 259 -12.92 -1.25 -10.47
CA THR A 259 -11.46 -1.31 -10.60
C THR A 259 -10.94 -0.32 -11.65
N ILE A 260 -9.76 0.22 -11.39
CA ILE A 260 -9.13 1.19 -12.31
C ILE A 260 -8.73 0.58 -13.66
N ASP A 261 -8.49 -0.74 -13.73
CA ASP A 261 -8.22 -1.47 -14.98
C ASP A 261 -9.49 -2.07 -15.62
N ARG A 262 -10.67 -1.83 -15.03
CA ARG A 262 -11.98 -2.31 -15.50
C ARG A 262 -12.06 -3.83 -15.59
N GLN A 263 -11.28 -4.52 -14.76
CA GLN A 263 -11.32 -5.97 -14.62
C GLN A 263 -12.06 -6.39 -13.34
N PRO A 264 -12.58 -7.62 -13.24
CA PRO A 264 -13.09 -8.15 -11.99
C PRO A 264 -12.03 -8.12 -10.87
N PHE A 265 -12.48 -8.12 -9.61
CA PHE A 265 -11.55 -8.20 -8.48
C PHE A 265 -10.65 -9.43 -8.58
N ARG A 266 -9.38 -9.21 -8.25
CA ARG A 266 -8.40 -10.28 -8.15
C ARG A 266 -8.53 -10.91 -6.76
N GLY A 267 -8.83 -12.20 -6.71
CA GLY A 267 -9.05 -12.94 -5.47
C GLY A 267 -10.54 -13.15 -5.20
N HIS A 268 -11.10 -14.19 -5.83
CA HIS A 268 -12.54 -14.46 -5.84
C HIS A 268 -13.17 -14.62 -4.44
N LEU A 269 -12.37 -15.02 -3.45
CA LEU A 269 -12.83 -15.29 -2.07
C LEU A 269 -12.84 -14.05 -1.18
N LEU A 270 -12.11 -13.00 -1.57
CA LEU A 270 -11.94 -11.83 -0.72
C LEU A 270 -13.29 -11.16 -0.45
N LEU A 271 -14.11 -11.02 -1.48
CA LEU A 271 -15.40 -10.37 -1.31
C LEU A 271 -16.34 -11.21 -0.45
N ASP A 272 -16.40 -12.53 -0.68
CA ASP A 272 -17.24 -13.43 0.12
C ASP A 272 -16.88 -13.32 1.62
N ALA A 273 -15.58 -13.34 1.94
CA ALA A 273 -15.10 -13.15 3.31
C ALA A 273 -15.46 -11.77 3.88
N ILE A 274 -15.37 -10.70 3.08
CA ILE A 274 -15.77 -9.36 3.51
C ILE A 274 -17.28 -9.29 3.78
N LEU A 275 -18.10 -9.88 2.91
CA LEU A 275 -19.55 -9.89 3.04
C LEU A 275 -20.01 -10.68 4.26
N GLU A 276 -19.32 -11.78 4.59
CA GLU A 276 -19.57 -12.56 5.81
C GLU A 276 -19.25 -11.75 7.06
N LEU A 277 -18.15 -10.99 7.07
CA LEU A 277 -17.75 -10.15 8.20
C LEU A 277 -18.56 -8.85 8.32
N GLN A 278 -19.10 -8.34 7.22
CA GLN A 278 -19.74 -7.02 7.12
C GLN A 278 -20.70 -6.67 8.26
N PRO A 279 -21.61 -7.57 8.72
CA PRO A 279 -22.55 -7.26 9.79
C PRO A 279 -21.89 -6.83 11.11
N ASP A 280 -20.67 -7.31 11.37
CA ASP A 280 -19.95 -7.08 12.62
C ASP A 280 -18.97 -5.89 12.53
N LEU A 281 -18.81 -5.27 11.35
CA LEU A 281 -17.81 -4.23 11.12
C LEU A 281 -18.35 -2.82 11.37
N PRO A 282 -17.91 -2.12 12.44
CA PRO A 282 -18.41 -0.80 12.77
C PRO A 282 -17.95 0.26 11.74
N ASN A 283 -18.88 1.10 11.30
CA ASN A 283 -18.60 2.25 10.42
C ASN A 283 -17.90 1.87 9.10
N LEU A 284 -18.10 0.64 8.60
CA LEU A 284 -17.39 0.10 7.45
C LEU A 284 -17.33 1.06 6.24
N PHE A 285 -18.49 1.54 5.79
CA PHE A 285 -18.58 2.44 4.65
C PHE A 285 -17.88 3.78 4.86
N LEU A 286 -17.89 4.32 6.09
CA LEU A 286 -17.16 5.53 6.42
C LEU A 286 -15.65 5.29 6.32
N ILE A 287 -15.15 4.17 6.84
CA ILE A 287 -13.72 3.84 6.80
C ILE A 287 -13.26 3.58 5.36
N ILE A 288 -14.06 2.88 4.54
CA ILE A 288 -13.80 2.74 3.09
C ILE A 288 -13.75 4.13 2.44
N SER A 289 -14.77 4.96 2.65
CA SER A 289 -14.81 6.33 2.11
C SER A 289 -13.54 7.13 2.45
N ARG A 290 -13.08 7.03 3.70
CA ARG A 290 -11.89 7.75 4.19
C ARG A 290 -10.59 7.22 3.62
N MET A 291 -10.48 5.90 3.40
CA MET A 291 -9.35 5.30 2.68
C MET A 291 -9.20 5.91 1.28
N PHE A 292 -10.29 5.94 0.52
CA PHE A 292 -10.28 6.41 -0.86
C PHE A 292 -10.15 7.94 -0.96
N SER A 293 -10.76 8.70 -0.05
CA SER A 293 -10.54 10.16 0.03
C SER A 293 -9.09 10.50 0.38
N GLY A 294 -8.46 9.76 1.30
CA GLY A 294 -7.03 9.93 1.58
C GLY A 294 -6.14 9.55 0.39
N ALA A 295 -6.53 8.51 -0.35
CA ALA A 295 -5.81 8.08 -1.55
C ALA A 295 -5.91 9.10 -2.69
N GLU A 296 -7.08 9.71 -2.92
CA GLU A 296 -7.26 10.82 -3.87
C GLU A 296 -6.27 11.95 -3.59
N THR A 297 -6.23 12.41 -2.34
CA THR A 297 -5.28 13.46 -1.92
C THR A 297 -3.83 13.02 -2.15
N GLY A 298 -3.52 11.76 -1.86
CA GLY A 298 -2.21 11.18 -2.15
C GLY A 298 -1.86 11.26 -3.64
N TRP A 299 -2.76 10.84 -4.53
CA TRP A 299 -2.53 10.87 -5.97
C TRP A 299 -2.25 12.31 -6.42
N ILE A 300 -3.09 13.28 -6.06
CA ILE A 300 -2.91 14.70 -6.41
C ILE A 300 -1.53 15.22 -5.97
N ILE A 301 -1.08 14.88 -4.76
CA ILE A 301 0.21 15.34 -4.22
C ILE A 301 1.40 14.68 -4.93
N PHE A 302 1.29 13.40 -5.28
CA PHE A 302 2.41 12.61 -5.80
C PHE A 302 2.48 12.51 -7.32
N THR A 303 1.53 13.10 -8.06
CA THR A 303 1.49 13.10 -9.54
C THR A 303 1.41 14.50 -10.19
N PRO A 304 2.05 15.57 -9.65
CA PRO A 304 1.88 16.92 -10.19
C PRO A 304 2.35 17.06 -11.64
N GLU A 305 3.29 16.23 -12.09
CA GLU A 305 3.79 16.22 -13.47
C GLU A 305 2.72 15.78 -14.50
N PHE A 306 1.70 15.05 -14.05
CA PHE A 306 0.61 14.53 -14.89
C PHE A 306 -0.61 15.45 -14.96
N HIS A 307 -0.69 16.48 -14.11
CA HIS A 307 -1.84 17.40 -14.11
C HIS A 307 -1.99 18.10 -15.47
N VAL A 308 -3.20 18.58 -15.75
CA VAL A 308 -3.45 19.42 -16.93
C VAL A 308 -2.59 20.68 -16.81
N GLY A 309 -1.79 20.99 -17.83
CA GLY A 309 -0.80 22.05 -17.79
C GLY A 309 0.43 21.73 -16.93
N GLY A 310 0.58 20.48 -16.48
CA GLY A 310 1.73 19.97 -15.75
C GLY A 310 2.98 19.83 -16.64
N THR A 311 4.06 19.28 -16.06
CA THR A 311 5.35 19.14 -16.75
C THR A 311 5.23 18.36 -18.06
N PHE A 312 4.42 17.30 -18.11
CA PHE A 312 4.29 16.47 -19.31
C PHE A 312 3.51 17.15 -20.43
N ASP A 313 2.55 18.02 -20.12
CA ASP A 313 1.79 18.79 -21.13
C ASP A 313 2.65 19.88 -21.77
N LYS A 314 3.64 20.41 -21.05
CA LYS A 314 4.57 21.43 -21.55
C LYS A 314 5.61 20.89 -22.54
N LEU A 315 5.68 19.56 -22.71
CA LEU A 315 6.62 18.95 -23.63
C LEU A 315 6.20 19.18 -25.07
N THR A 316 7.15 19.63 -25.89
CA THR A 316 6.94 19.71 -27.33
C THR A 316 6.78 18.31 -27.94
N PRO A 317 6.13 18.17 -29.11
CA PRO A 317 6.01 16.88 -29.79
C PRO A 317 7.35 16.16 -29.99
N LYS A 318 8.40 16.92 -30.34
CA LYS A 318 9.74 16.37 -30.54
C LYS A 318 10.37 15.88 -29.23
N GLN A 319 10.21 16.61 -28.12
CA GLN A 319 10.68 16.16 -26.81
C GLN A 319 9.98 14.86 -26.40
N ARG A 320 8.64 14.83 -26.54
CA ARG A 320 7.84 13.63 -26.23
C ARG A 320 8.25 12.41 -27.07
N ALA A 321 8.67 12.61 -28.32
CA ALA A 321 9.12 11.54 -29.20
C ALA A 321 10.48 10.93 -28.82
N VAL A 322 11.36 11.69 -28.16
CA VAL A 322 12.73 11.23 -27.82
C VAL A 322 12.91 10.87 -26.35
N LEU A 323 12.00 11.32 -25.47
CA LEU A 323 12.07 11.07 -24.04
C LEU A 323 11.50 9.71 -23.69
N PHE A 324 12.33 8.89 -23.04
CA PHE A 324 11.91 7.64 -22.42
C PHE A 324 12.26 7.67 -20.94
N ILE A 325 11.24 7.64 -20.09
CA ILE A 325 11.39 7.56 -18.63
C ILE A 325 10.75 6.25 -18.21
N PRO A 326 11.50 5.25 -17.72
CA PRO A 326 10.90 4.03 -17.20
C PRO A 326 9.88 4.34 -16.10
N ALA A 327 8.67 3.78 -16.21
CA ALA A 327 7.61 4.02 -15.22
C ALA A 327 7.94 3.43 -13.84
N THR A 328 8.71 2.34 -13.81
CA THR A 328 9.25 1.74 -12.60
C THR A 328 10.77 1.74 -12.63
N ASN A 329 11.39 1.68 -11.45
CA ASN A 329 12.83 1.64 -11.30
C ASN A 329 13.36 0.21 -11.06
N ASP A 330 12.57 -0.82 -11.38
CA ASP A 330 12.93 -2.24 -11.21
C ASP A 330 14.29 -2.56 -11.87
N CYS A 331 14.58 -1.97 -13.05
CA CYS A 331 15.87 -2.11 -13.74
C CYS A 331 17.03 -1.36 -13.04
N SER A 332 16.75 -0.26 -12.34
CA SER A 332 17.76 0.55 -11.64
C SER A 332 18.04 0.05 -10.22
N GLU A 333 17.09 -0.61 -9.57
CA GLU A 333 17.22 -1.14 -8.20
C GLU A 333 17.88 -2.53 -8.17
N GLY A 334 17.74 -3.35 -9.21
CA GLY A 334 18.19 -4.75 -9.20
C GLY A 334 19.70 -4.98 -9.40
N MET A 335 20.43 -4.06 -10.03
CA MET A 335 21.85 -4.29 -10.42
C MET A 335 22.82 -3.19 -9.99
N LEU A 336 22.38 -1.93 -9.91
CA LEU A 336 23.19 -0.81 -9.38
C LEU A 336 23.14 -0.73 -7.85
N GLY A 337 22.08 -1.24 -7.22
CA GLY A 337 21.96 -1.35 -5.77
C GLY A 337 22.98 -2.34 -5.17
N SER A 338 23.20 -3.48 -5.84
CA SER A 338 24.19 -4.49 -5.41
C SER A 338 25.64 -4.02 -5.57
N LEU A 339 25.93 -3.18 -6.57
CA LEU A 339 27.25 -2.59 -6.78
C LEU A 339 27.58 -1.45 -5.81
N ARG A 340 26.58 -0.82 -5.17
CA ARG A 340 26.78 0.24 -4.15
C ARG A 340 27.15 -0.28 -2.76
N VAL A 341 26.98 -1.57 -2.49
CA VAL A 341 27.38 -2.19 -1.21
C VAL A 341 28.83 -2.71 -1.27
N HIS A 342 29.43 -2.69 -2.47
CA HIS A 342 30.75 -3.26 -2.75
C HIS A 342 31.74 -2.28 -3.42
N MET A 343 31.43 -0.99 -3.41
CA MET A 343 32.39 0.11 -3.53
C MET A 343 32.39 0.88 -2.23
#